data_AF-A0A1A8MGG2-F1
#
_entry.id   AF-A0A1A8MGG2-F1
#
_cell.length_a   1.000
_cell.length_b   1.000
_cell.length_c   1.000
_cell.angle_alpha   90.00
_cell.angle_beta   90.00
_cell.angle_gamma   90.00
#
_symmetry.space_group_name_H-M   'P 1'
#
loop_
_entity.id
_entity.type
_entity.pdbx_description
1 polymer ?
#
loop_
_entity_poly.entity_id
_entity_poly.type
_entity_poly.pdbx_seq_one_letter_code
_entity_poly.pdbx_strand_id
1 'polypeptide(L)'
;AGILKGISILLVWLKDIVNQFWYIFQKAQHRDMFNDMWVVVLHHVTGKHEWIRGKCDHGPLDATTSDKELMVPGSPPHEALQRIMFNRR
;
A
#
# COMPACT_ATOMS: atom_id res chain seq x y z
N ALA A 1 25.42 -3.55 -0.14
CA ALA A 1 24.80 -3.22 -1.44
C ALA A 1 23.32 -3.65 -1.57
N GLY A 2 22.85 -4.70 -0.88
CA GLY A 2 21.45 -5.20 -1.06
C GLY A 2 20.33 -4.40 -0.37
N ILE A 3 20.59 -3.80 0.80
CA ILE A 3 19.56 -3.08 1.59
C ILE A 3 19.04 -1.82 0.87
N LEU A 4 19.91 -1.10 0.16
CA LEU A 4 19.55 0.12 -0.58
C LEU A 4 18.63 -0.16 -1.78
N LYS A 5 18.73 -1.34 -2.41
CA LYS A 5 17.94 -1.70 -3.58
C LYS A 5 16.52 -2.15 -3.22
N GLY A 6 16.32 -2.69 -2.02
CA GLY A 6 14.99 -3.01 -1.49
C GLY A 6 14.21 -1.78 -1.02
N ILE A 7 14.89 -0.72 -0.59
CA ILE A 7 14.23 0.52 -0.11
C ILE A 7 13.83 1.42 -1.27
N SER A 8 14.52 1.38 -2.42
CA SER A 8 14.23 2.28 -3.55
C SER A 8 12.80 2.17 -4.07
N ILE A 9 12.24 0.96 -4.11
CA ILE A 9 10.83 0.78 -4.53
C ILE A 9 9.86 1.36 -3.49
N LEU A 10 10.17 1.32 -2.18
CA LEU A 10 9.34 1.99 -1.17
C LEU A 10 9.31 3.51 -1.37
N LEU A 11 10.42 4.10 -1.84
CA LEU A 11 10.47 5.53 -2.16
C LEU A 11 9.57 5.91 -3.33
N VAL A 12 9.40 5.02 -4.32
CA VAL A 12 8.46 5.22 -5.45
C VAL A 12 7.03 5.34 -4.95
N TRP A 13 6.66 4.55 -3.94
CA TRP A 13 5.30 4.48 -3.39
C TRP A 13 5.06 5.42 -2.20
N LEU A 14 6.11 6.03 -1.64
CA LEU A 14 6.04 6.78 -0.38
C LEU A 14 4.96 7.86 -0.38
N LYS A 15 4.85 8.62 -1.47
CA LYS A 15 3.83 9.67 -1.60
C LYS A 15 2.41 9.12 -1.53
N ASP A 16 2.15 8.01 -2.22
CA ASP A 16 0.81 7.40 -2.24
C ASP A 16 0.48 6.79 -0.88
N ILE A 17 1.45 6.14 -0.24
CA ILE A 17 1.28 5.56 1.10
C ILE A 17 0.91 6.65 2.11
N VAL A 18 1.62 7.78 2.11
CA VAL A 18 1.34 8.91 3.01
C VAL A 18 -0.03 9.54 2.70
N ASN A 19 -0.35 9.75 1.42
CA ASN A 19 -1.65 10.30 1.04
C ASN A 19 -2.80 9.37 1.46
N GLN A 20 -2.65 8.06 1.23
CA GLN A 20 -3.64 7.06 1.60
C GLN A 20 -3.81 6.98 3.12
N PHE A 21 -2.74 7.15 3.89
CA PHE A 21 -2.81 7.22 5.36
C PHE A 21 -3.74 8.36 5.80
N TRP A 22 -3.51 9.57 5.29
CA TRP A 22 -4.32 10.74 5.65
C TRP A 22 -5.76 10.61 5.17
N TYR A 23 -5.99 10.09 3.96
CA TYR A 23 -7.33 9.81 3.46
C TYR A 23 -8.09 8.86 4.38
N ILE A 24 -7.49 7.73 4.73
CA ILE A 24 -8.12 6.73 5.61
C ILE A 24 -8.33 7.30 7.00
N PHE A 25 -7.36 8.05 7.53
CA PHE A 25 -7.49 8.69 8.84
C PHE A 25 -8.69 9.64 8.91
N GLN A 26 -8.97 10.39 7.83
CA GLN A 26 -10.13 11.27 7.75
C GLN A 26 -11.47 10.52 7.60
N LYS A 27 -11.46 9.33 7.00
CA LYS A 27 -12.67 8.55 6.71
C LYS A 27 -13.04 7.57 7.82
N ALA A 28 -12.04 6.98 8.48
CA ALA A 28 -12.25 5.96 9.48
C ALA A 28 -12.91 6.55 10.73
N GLN A 29 -14.04 5.97 11.13
CA GLN A 29 -14.77 6.41 12.33
C GLN A 29 -14.18 5.83 13.62
N HIS A 30 -13.49 4.70 13.52
CA HIS A 30 -12.85 4.01 14.63
C HIS A 30 -11.65 3.19 14.14
N ARG A 31 -10.82 2.72 15.09
CA ARG A 31 -9.56 2.03 14.81
C ARG A 31 -9.72 0.78 13.94
N ASP A 32 -10.77 0.01 14.15
CA ASP A 32 -10.97 -1.23 13.35
C ASP A 32 -11.27 -0.90 11.89
N MET A 33 -12.11 0.11 11.63
CA MET A 33 -12.34 0.62 10.28
C MET A 33 -11.06 1.15 9.65
N PHE A 34 -10.23 1.86 10.42
CA PHE A 34 -8.91 2.30 9.95
C PHE A 34 -8.06 1.11 9.52
N ASN A 35 -7.96 0.05 10.33
CA ASN A 35 -7.15 -1.13 10.01
C ASN A 35 -7.66 -1.86 8.75
N ASP A 36 -8.98 -2.03 8.63
CA ASP A 36 -9.60 -2.68 7.47
C ASP A 36 -9.34 -1.89 6.18
N MET A 37 -9.45 -0.55 6.25
CA MET A 37 -9.11 0.31 5.13
C MET A 37 -7.61 0.33 4.86
N TRP A 38 -6.77 0.32 5.89
CA TRP A 38 -5.31 0.45 5.76
C TRP A 38 -4.68 -0.72 5.00
N VAL A 39 -5.24 -1.93 5.13
CA VAL A 39 -4.85 -3.12 4.36
C VAL A 39 -4.87 -2.88 2.84
N VAL A 40 -5.67 -1.94 2.33
CA VAL A 40 -5.71 -1.61 0.89
C VAL A 40 -4.33 -1.29 0.32
N VAL A 41 -3.45 -0.65 1.10
CA VAL A 41 -2.12 -0.25 0.64
C VAL A 41 -1.29 -1.46 0.25
N LEU A 42 -1.34 -2.56 1.03
CA LEU A 42 -0.59 -3.78 0.71
C LEU A 42 -1.07 -4.44 -0.58
N HIS A 43 -2.37 -4.40 -0.84
CA HIS A 43 -2.93 -4.92 -2.09
C HIS A 43 -2.56 -4.00 -3.26
N HIS A 44 -2.73 -2.69 -3.09
CA HIS A 44 -2.52 -1.69 -4.12
C HIS A 44 -1.08 -1.66 -4.65
N VAL A 45 -0.07 -1.67 -3.77
CA VAL A 45 1.35 -1.68 -4.19
C VAL A 45 1.76 -2.95 -4.94
N THR A 46 0.94 -4.00 -4.90
CA THR A 46 1.15 -5.27 -5.63
C THR A 46 0.26 -5.38 -6.88
N GLY A 47 -0.44 -4.31 -7.25
CA GLY A 47 -1.37 -4.28 -8.39
C GLY A 47 -2.67 -5.07 -8.15
N LYS A 48 -2.95 -5.48 -6.92
CA LYS A 48 -4.21 -6.14 -6.55
C LYS A 48 -5.21 -5.09 -6.14
N HIS A 49 -6.19 -4.83 -7.00
CA HIS A 49 -7.25 -3.84 -6.73
C HIS A 49 -8.53 -4.44 -6.15
N GLU A 50 -8.64 -5.77 -6.10
CA GLU A 50 -9.77 -6.50 -5.52
C GLU A 50 -9.27 -7.69 -4.69
N TRP A 51 -9.94 -7.97 -3.56
CA TRP A 51 -9.69 -9.11 -2.68
C TRP A 51 -10.97 -9.49 -1.91
N ILE A 52 -10.92 -10.60 -1.16
CA ILE A 52 -12.10 -11.18 -0.47
C ILE A 52 -12.83 -10.17 0.43
N ARG A 53 -12.11 -9.20 1.00
CA ARG A 53 -12.64 -8.23 1.97
C ARG A 53 -12.78 -6.81 1.44
N GLY A 54 -12.54 -6.55 0.15
CA GLY A 54 -12.63 -5.20 -0.36
C GLY A 54 -12.00 -4.97 -1.72
N LYS A 55 -11.98 -3.70 -2.12
CA LYS A 55 -11.37 -3.22 -3.35
C LYS A 55 -10.81 -1.81 -3.17
N CYS A 56 -9.94 -1.37 -4.06
CA CYS A 56 -9.48 0.02 -4.08
C CYS A 56 -10.64 0.98 -4.40
N ASP A 57 -10.62 2.15 -3.75
CA ASP A 57 -11.65 3.19 -3.89
C ASP A 57 -11.23 4.23 -4.93
N HIS A 58 -11.18 3.80 -6.19
CA HIS A 58 -10.96 4.66 -7.35
C HIS A 58 -11.71 4.08 -8.56
N GLY A 59 -11.95 4.91 -9.57
CA GLY A 59 -12.55 4.46 -10.84
C GLY A 59 -11.68 3.42 -11.59
N PRO A 60 -12.16 2.89 -12.73
CA PRO A 60 -11.38 2.01 -13.57
C PRO A 60 -10.02 2.63 -13.88
N LEU A 61 -8.95 1.90 -13.59
CA LEU A 61 -7.62 2.30 -13.98
C LEU A 61 -7.48 2.03 -15.48
N ASP A 62 -7.30 3.09 -16.27
CA ASP A 62 -6.83 2.95 -17.65
C ASP A 62 -5.45 2.28 -17.63
N ALA A 63 -5.15 1.45 -18.64
CA ALA A 63 -3.93 0.64 -18.72
C ALA A 63 -2.62 1.48 -18.69
N THR A 64 -2.75 2.80 -18.67
CA THR A 64 -1.75 3.86 -18.63
C THR A 64 -1.56 4.52 -17.25
N THR A 65 -2.31 4.13 -16.22
CA THR A 65 -2.46 4.94 -14.98
C THR A 65 -1.27 4.94 -14.02
N SER A 66 -0.29 4.06 -14.17
CA SER A 66 0.95 4.19 -13.40
C SER A 66 2.12 3.42 -14.01
N ASP A 67 3.19 4.14 -14.36
CA ASP A 67 4.50 3.55 -14.68
C ASP A 67 5.26 3.09 -13.42
N LYS A 68 4.59 3.05 -12.25
CA LYS A 68 5.23 2.67 -10.98
C LYS A 68 5.50 1.18 -10.95
N GLU A 69 6.74 0.84 -10.65
CA GLU A 69 7.16 -0.53 -10.40
C GLU A 69 6.34 -1.13 -9.23
N LEU A 70 5.65 -2.24 -9.50
CA LEU A 70 4.88 -2.97 -8.50
C LEU A 70 5.80 -3.77 -7.58
N MET A 71 5.42 -3.86 -6.31
CA MET A 71 6.10 -4.75 -5.38
C MET A 71 5.67 -6.20 -5.61
N VAL A 72 6.61 -7.14 -5.43
CA VAL A 72 6.30 -8.57 -5.41
C VAL A 72 5.76 -8.94 -4.02
N PRO A 73 4.57 -9.57 -3.91
CA PRO A 73 4.05 -10.04 -2.62
C PRO A 73 5.07 -10.92 -1.88
N GLY A 74 5.29 -10.63 -0.59
CA GLY A 74 6.26 -11.37 0.23
C GLY A 74 7.73 -11.05 -0.04
N SER A 75 8.04 -10.13 -0.95
CA SER A 75 9.41 -9.64 -1.12
C SER A 75 9.86 -8.77 0.08
N PRO A 76 11.17 -8.60 0.32
CA PRO A 76 11.68 -7.74 1.39
C PRO A 76 11.05 -6.33 1.48
N PRO A 77 10.83 -5.56 0.38
CA PRO A 77 10.12 -4.28 0.47
C PRO A 77 8.66 -4.42 0.91
N HIS A 78 7.95 -5.44 0.43
CA HIS A 78 6.56 -5.68 0.81
C HIS A 78 6.45 -6.05 2.30
N GLU A 79 7.35 -6.91 2.80
CA GLU A 79 7.39 -7.25 4.23
C GLU A 79 7.78 -6.05 5.10
N ALA A 80 8.74 -5.23 4.64
CA ALA A 80 9.12 -3.99 5.34
C ALA A 80 7.94 -3.02 5.44
N LEU A 81 7.19 -2.84 4.35
CA LEU A 81 5.96 -2.03 4.35
C LEU A 81 4.94 -2.58 5.34
N GLN A 82 4.71 -3.90 5.35
CA GLN A 82 3.80 -4.53 6.30
C GLN A 82 4.20 -4.27 7.76
N ARG A 83 5.51 -4.29 8.08
CA ARG A 83 6.01 -3.96 9.43
C ARG A 83 5.76 -2.50 9.79
N ILE A 84 6.05 -1.57 8.86
CA ILE A 84 5.79 -0.13 9.04
C ILE A 84 4.30 0.12 9.28
N MET A 85 3.44 -0.44 8.43
CA MET A 85 2.00 -0.21 8.45
C MET A 85 1.34 -0.67 9.75
N PHE A 86 1.76 -1.81 10.29
CA PHE A 86 1.18 -2.37 11.51
C PHE A 86 2.01 -2.08 12.77
N ASN A 87 3.03 -1.22 12.66
CA ASN A 87 3.99 -0.91 13.73
C ASN A 87 4.48 -2.18 14.44
N ARG A 88 4.75 -3.23 13.67
CA ARG A 88 5.27 -4.50 14.21
C ARG A 88 6.79 -4.33 14.38
N ARG A 89 7.24 -4.33 15.63
CA ARG A 89 8.65 -4.36 15.99
C ARG A 89 9.26 -5.73 15.68
#